data_AF-A0A081D311-F1
#
_entry.id   AF-A0A081D311-F1
#
_cell.length_a   1.000
_cell.length_b   1.000
_cell.length_c   1.000
_cell.angle_alpha   90.00
_cell.angle_beta   90.00
_cell.angle_gamma   90.00
#
_symmetry.space_group_name_H-M   'P 1'
#
loop_
_entity.id
_entity.type
_entity.pdbx_description
1 polymer ?
#
loop_
_entity_poly.entity_id
_entity_poly.type
_entity_poly.pdbx_seq_one_letter_code
_entity_poly.pdbx_strand_id
1 'polypeptide(L)' 'MADIDPKAQSLSAAIRRITEQQQQMTDRALAMAVEIEKLTAVVPAAEAKAFLKARCNLPATELSA' A
#
# COMPACT_ATOMS: atom_id res chain seq x y z
N MET A 1 -40.44 -5.52 -11.24
CA MET A 1 -39.11 -5.36 -10.63
C MET A 1 -38.12 -5.75 -11.71
N ALA A 2 -37.30 -4.81 -12.19
CA ALA A 2 -36.33 -5.12 -13.24
C ALA A 2 -35.32 -6.12 -12.69
N ASP A 3 -35.23 -7.28 -13.33
CA ASP A 3 -34.31 -8.35 -12.95
C ASP A 3 -32.89 -7.85 -13.24
N ILE A 4 -32.14 -7.49 -12.20
CA ILE A 4 -30.79 -6.97 -12.35
C ILE A 4 -29.90 -8.16 -12.69
N ASP A 5 -29.30 -8.14 -13.89
CA ASP A 5 -28.39 -9.18 -14.38
C ASP A 5 -27.40 -9.62 -13.28
N PRO A 6 -27.45 -10.90 -12.83
CA PRO A 6 -26.56 -11.42 -11.81
C PRO A 6 -25.07 -11.20 -12.10
N LYS A 7 -24.69 -11.16 -13.38
CA LYS A 7 -23.31 -10.83 -13.79
C LYS A 7 -22.96 -9.38 -13.47
N ALA A 8 -23.88 -8.45 -13.74
CA ALA A 8 -23.70 -7.05 -13.42
C ALA A 8 -23.53 -6.85 -11.91
N GLN A 9 -24.33 -7.54 -11.08
CA GLN A 9 -24.19 -7.49 -9.62
C GLN A 9 -22.84 -8.02 -9.14
N SER A 10 -22.40 -9.16 -9.67
CA SER A 10 -21.10 -9.75 -9.33
C SER A 10 -19.95 -8.83 -9.73
N LEU A 11 -20.03 -8.20 -10.91
CA LEU A 11 -19.02 -7.26 -11.38
C LEU A 11 -18.96 -6.02 -10.50
N SER A 12 -20.10 -5.40 -10.19
CA SER A 12 -20.15 -4.24 -9.29
C SER A 12 -19.58 -4.56 -7.91
N ALA A 13 -19.88 -5.74 -7.36
CA ALA A 13 -19.33 -6.18 -6.08
C ALA A 13 -17.82 -6.40 -6.14
N ALA A 14 -17.29 -6.95 -7.25
CA ALA A 14 -15.86 -7.13 -7.45
C ALA A 14 -15.14 -5.77 -7.54
N ILE A 15 -15.66 -4.84 -8.35
CA ILE A 15 -15.10 -3.48 -8.49
C ILE A 15 -15.03 -2.80 -7.14
N ARG A 16 -16.15 -2.80 -6.39
CA ARG A 16 -16.20 -2.20 -5.06
C ARG A 16 -15.12 -2.76 -4.13
N ARG A 17 -14.97 -4.08 -4.06
CA ARG A 17 -13.93 -4.72 -3.22
C ARG A 17 -12.52 -4.34 -3.65
N ILE A 18 -12.26 -4.29 -4.96
CA ILE A 18 -10.96 -3.87 -5.50
C ILE A 18 -10.66 -2.43 -5.08
N THR A 19 -11.63 -1.52 -5.23
CA THR A 19 -11.45 -0.12 -4.82
C THR A 19 -11.23 0.03 -3.32
N GLU A 20 -11.97 -0.72 -2.49
CA GLU A 20 -11.77 -0.74 -1.03
C GLU A 20 -10.36 -1.25 -0.68
N GLN A 21 -9.87 -2.29 -1.36
CA GLN A 21 -8.50 -2.79 -1.18
C GLN A 21 -7.44 -1.78 -1.62
N GLN A 22 -7.65 -1.10 -2.74
CA GLN A 22 -6.75 -0.04 -3.22
C GLN A 22 -6.65 1.12 -2.22
N GLN A 23 -7.78 1.54 -1.65
CA GLN A 23 -7.79 2.56 -0.61
C GLN A 23 -7.01 2.11 0.62
N GLN A 24 -7.27 0.89 1.10
CA GLN A 24 -6.55 0.33 2.25
C GLN A 24 -5.04 0.24 2.00
N MET A 25 -4.62 -0.15 0.81
CA MET A 25 -3.20 -0.21 0.44
C MET A 25 -2.58 1.20 0.41
N THR A 26 -3.31 2.18 -0.11
CA THR A 26 -2.88 3.59 -0.14
C THR A 26 -2.69 4.13 1.27
N ASP A 27 -3.67 3.94 2.16
CA ASP A 27 -3.61 4.41 3.55
C ASP A 27 -2.42 3.79 4.30
N ARG A 28 -2.18 2.48 4.08
CA ARG A 28 -1.03 1.78 4.67
C ARG A 28 0.30 2.29 4.13
N ALA A 29 0.39 2.60 2.84
CA ALA A 29 1.60 3.16 2.24
C ALA A 29 1.91 4.55 2.82
N LEU A 30 0.90 5.40 3.01
CA LEU A 30 1.06 6.71 3.66
C LEU A 30 1.54 6.56 5.11
N ALA A 31 0.93 5.66 5.88
CA ALA A 31 1.37 5.39 7.26
C ALA A 31 2.82 4.86 7.31
N MET A 32 3.20 3.99 6.37
CA MET A 32 4.56 3.47 6.27
C MET A 32 5.57 4.56 5.91
N ALA A 33 5.21 5.52 5.05
CA ALA A 33 6.08 6.66 4.72
C ALA A 33 6.40 7.51 5.96
N VAL A 34 5.41 7.76 6.82
CA VAL A 34 5.61 8.48 8.09
C VAL A 34 6.59 7.74 9.01
N GLU A 35 6.50 6.42 9.11
CA GLU A 35 7.45 5.64 9.91
C GLU A 35 8.87 5.61 9.30
N ILE A 36 8.97 5.59 7.97
CA ILE A 36 10.26 5.72 7.27
C ILE A 36 10.89 7.10 7.54
N GLU A 37 10.11 8.18 7.52
CA GLU A 37 10.59 9.53 7.84
C GLU A 37 11.11 9.63 9.28
N LYS A 38 10.42 9.00 10.24
CA LYS A 38 10.91 8.91 11.62
C LYS A 38 12.21 8.11 11.71
N LEU A 39 12.33 7.02 10.95
CA LEU A 39 13.55 6.22 10.93
C LEU A 39 14.74 7.02 10.37
N THR A 40 14.55 7.72 9.25
CA THR A 40 15.62 8.52 8.62
C THR A 40 16.01 9.76 9.43
N ALA A 41 15.17 10.21 10.36
CA ALA A 41 15.53 11.25 11.34
C ALA A 41 16.48 10.74 12.45
N VAL A 42 16.54 9.42 12.68
CA VAL A 42 17.33 8.81 13.77
C VAL A 42 18.60 8.13 13.25
N VAL A 43 18.56 7.58 12.04
CA VAL A 43 19.73 6.89 11.43
C VAL A 43 20.07 7.48 10.06
N PRO A 44 21.34 7.42 9.63
CA PRO A 44 21.73 7.86 8.29
C PRO A 44 20.91 7.17 7.18
N ALA A 45 20.64 7.89 6.10
CA ALA A 45 19.81 7.39 4.98
C ALA A 45 20.30 6.05 4.40
N ALA A 46 21.62 5.83 4.36
CA ALA A 46 22.22 4.58 3.90
C ALA A 46 21.88 3.40 4.83
N GLU A 47 21.88 3.63 6.14
CA GLU A 47 21.51 2.63 7.15
C GLU A 47 20.01 2.37 7.13
N ALA A 48 19.18 3.43 7.07
CA ALA A 48 17.73 3.29 6.94
C ALA A 48 17.36 2.43 5.73
N LYS A 49 17.97 2.67 4.57
CA LYS A 49 17.76 1.87 3.35
C LYS A 49 18.16 0.40 3.53
N ALA A 50 19.28 0.14 4.21
CA ALA A 50 19.71 -1.22 4.53
C ALA A 50 18.73 -1.92 5.49
N PHE A 51 18.24 -1.22 6.52
CA PHE A 51 17.26 -1.74 7.47
C PHE A 51 15.93 -2.06 6.81
N LEU A 52 15.38 -1.13 6.02
CA LEU A 52 14.08 -1.31 5.35
C LEU A 52 14.13 -2.49 4.37
N LYS A 53 15.24 -2.66 3.64
CA LYS A 53 15.45 -3.82 2.76
C LYS A 53 15.60 -5.13 3.54
N ALA A 54 16.42 -5.16 4.59
CA ALA A 54 16.79 -6.40 5.29
C ALA A 54 15.74 -6.89 6.30
N ARG A 55 14.97 -5.98 6.91
CA ARG A 55 14.06 -6.28 8.03
C ARG A 55 12.59 -6.06 7.71
N CYS A 56 12.30 -5.10 6.82
CA CYS A 56 10.92 -4.76 6.47
C CYS A 56 10.51 -5.28 5.08
N ASN A 57 11.42 -5.96 4.38
CA ASN A 57 11.22 -6.53 3.05
C ASN A 57 10.68 -5.52 2.02
N LEU A 58 11.01 -4.24 2.19
CA LEU A 58 10.62 -3.19 1.26
C LEU A 58 11.45 -3.32 -0.03
N PRO A 59 10.82 -3.37 -1.21
CA PRO A 59 11.53 -3.42 -2.48
C PRO A 59 12.44 -2.21 -2.63
N ALA A 60 13.65 -2.41 -3.16
CA ALA A 60 14.58 -1.31 -3.39
C ALA A 60 14.01 -0.23 -4.32
N THR A 61 13.06 -0.59 -5.19
CA THR A 61 12.33 0.31 -6.08
C THR A 61 11.42 1.29 -5.34
N GLU A 62 10.94 0.94 -4.14
CA GLU A 62 10.16 1.83 -3.27
C GLU A 62 11.06 2.67 -2.35
N LEU A 63 12.35 2.34 -2.28
CA LEU A 63 13.39 3.03 -1.50
C LEU A 63 14.27 3.94 -2.37
N SER A 64 13.88 4.17 -3.61
CA SER A 64 14.54 5.07 -4.56
C SER A 64 13.60 6.20 -4.94
N ALA A 65 13.63 7.24 -4.10
CA ALA A 65 13.23 8.61 -4.41
C ALA A 65 14.37 9.54 -3.97
#